data_AF-A0A0S2W5Q0-F1
#
_entry.id   AF-A0A0S2W5Q0-F1
#
_cell.length_a   1.000
_cell.length_b   1.000
_cell.length_c   1.000
_cell.angle_alpha   90.00
_cell.angle_beta   90.00
_cell.angle_gamma   90.00
#
_symmetry.space_group_name_H-M   'P 1'
#
loop_
_entity.id
_entity.type
_entity.pdbx_description
1 polymer ?
#
loop_
_entity_poly.entity_id
_entity_poly.type
_entity_poly.pdbx_seq_one_letter_code
_entity_poly.pdbx_strand_id
1 'polypeptide(L)'
;MEQTTNYGLNKPGGSDYARIDVLNANMDAVDAALKDLEESKAEGAALAAHEADGVKHVSAAERTAWNAKADGTATGAHIARTDNPHGVTAAQVGAVPTTRKVNGKALSADVTLAAADVGAAAASHSHGAGDIASGTLDAARIPDLAASKITSGTLPVARGGTGAASLTSGAALIGAGTGAVTTRAIKDNTSASAALTASSALVTMNTLRYALNRTTGPGAADTNYTTAMMRAIQASTTDLTAGSSSLTSGVIYLVYE
;
A
#
# COMPACT_ATOMS: atom_id res chain seq x y z
N MET A 1 -63.05 -102.13 34.52
CA MET A 1 -61.84 -101.38 34.93
C MET A 1 -61.25 -100.67 33.74
N GLU A 2 -61.06 -99.36 33.86
CA GLU A 2 -60.35 -98.52 32.89
C GLU A 2 -58.92 -98.25 33.39
N GLN A 3 -58.07 -97.61 32.58
CA GLN A 3 -56.73 -97.19 32.99
C GLN A 3 -56.55 -95.67 32.86
N THR A 4 -55.75 -95.08 33.75
CA THR A 4 -55.35 -93.66 33.62
C THR A 4 -54.42 -93.47 32.41
N THR A 5 -54.47 -92.31 31.76
CA THR A 5 -53.73 -92.06 30.51
C THR A 5 -52.21 -91.98 30.66
N ASN A 6 -51.70 -91.30 31.69
CA ASN A 6 -50.26 -91.00 31.78
C ASN A 6 -49.44 -92.12 32.44
N TYR A 7 -50.04 -92.82 33.41
CA TYR A 7 -49.35 -93.82 34.23
C TYR A 7 -49.99 -95.22 34.16
N GLY A 8 -51.02 -95.43 33.33
CA GLY A 8 -51.61 -96.76 33.10
C GLY A 8 -52.31 -97.40 34.31
N LEU A 9 -52.54 -96.65 35.40
CA LEU A 9 -53.09 -97.15 36.66
C LEU A 9 -54.54 -97.61 36.52
N ASN A 10 -54.89 -98.75 37.11
CA ASN A 10 -56.21 -99.35 37.05
C ASN A 10 -57.25 -98.54 37.85
N LYS A 11 -58.23 -97.95 37.18
CA LYS A 11 -59.30 -97.17 37.83
C LYS A 11 -60.63 -97.93 37.76
N PRO A 12 -61.28 -98.23 38.90
CA PRO A 12 -62.60 -98.84 38.90
C PRO A 12 -63.67 -97.83 38.44
N GLY A 13 -64.63 -98.29 37.64
CA GLY A 13 -65.85 -97.56 37.29
C GLY A 13 -66.94 -97.69 38.37
N GLY A 14 -68.06 -96.97 38.20
CA GLY A 14 -69.11 -96.88 39.23
C GLY A 14 -69.81 -98.21 39.58
N SER A 15 -69.72 -99.23 38.72
CA SER A 15 -70.27 -100.57 38.93
C SER A 15 -69.20 -101.67 39.03
N ASP A 16 -67.92 -101.31 39.06
CA ASP A 16 -66.82 -102.28 39.17
C ASP A 16 -66.54 -102.63 40.64
N TYR A 17 -66.33 -103.91 40.93
CA TYR A 17 -65.77 -104.34 42.21
C TYR A 17 -64.25 -104.20 42.19
N ALA A 18 -63.71 -103.21 42.92
CA ALA A 18 -62.28 -102.99 43.01
C ALA A 18 -61.63 -104.05 43.91
N ARG A 19 -60.64 -104.78 43.37
CA ARG A 19 -59.78 -105.65 44.18
C ARG A 19 -58.70 -104.80 44.86
N ILE A 20 -58.53 -104.99 46.16
CA ILE A 20 -57.54 -104.25 46.96
C ILE A 20 -56.13 -104.42 46.38
N ASP A 21 -55.76 -105.64 45.95
CA ASP A 21 -54.44 -105.92 45.38
C ASP A 21 -54.14 -105.07 44.13
N VAL A 22 -55.16 -104.78 43.32
CA VAL A 22 -55.00 -103.93 42.12
C VAL A 22 -54.80 -102.47 42.49
N LEU A 23 -55.50 -101.99 43.53
CA LEU A 23 -55.33 -100.61 44.01
C LEU A 23 -53.98 -100.42 44.72
N ASN A 24 -53.49 -101.43 45.43
CA ASN A 24 -52.15 -101.42 46.01
C ASN A 24 -51.08 -101.37 44.91
N ALA A 25 -51.22 -102.19 43.85
CA ALA A 25 -50.30 -102.15 42.71
C ALA A 25 -50.27 -100.77 42.01
N ASN A 26 -51.40 -100.05 41.96
CA ASN A 26 -51.40 -98.67 41.48
C ASN A 26 -50.66 -97.72 42.42
N MET A 27 -50.83 -97.90 43.74
CA MET A 27 -50.14 -97.05 44.72
C MET A 27 -48.63 -97.24 44.62
N ASP A 28 -48.18 -98.50 44.46
CA ASP A 28 -46.77 -98.82 44.24
C ASP A 28 -46.24 -98.18 42.94
N ALA A 29 -47.05 -98.18 41.87
CA ALA A 29 -46.68 -97.55 40.60
C ALA A 29 -46.65 -96.01 40.68
N VAL A 30 -47.55 -95.38 41.46
CA VAL A 30 -47.51 -93.93 41.72
C VAL A 30 -46.30 -93.56 42.56
N ASP A 31 -46.01 -94.33 43.60
CA ASP A 31 -44.84 -94.12 44.47
C ASP A 31 -43.54 -94.18 43.67
N ALA A 32 -43.38 -95.21 42.83
CA ALA A 32 -42.23 -95.34 41.94
C ALA A 32 -42.09 -94.16 40.96
N ALA A 33 -43.17 -93.77 40.28
CA ALA A 33 -43.13 -92.65 39.34
C ALA A 33 -42.84 -91.30 40.02
N LEU A 34 -43.36 -91.10 41.23
CA LEU A 34 -43.07 -89.93 42.03
C LEU A 34 -41.60 -89.92 42.48
N LYS A 35 -41.06 -91.08 42.86
CA LYS A 35 -39.66 -91.24 43.22
C LYS A 35 -38.73 -90.90 42.04
N ASP A 36 -39.03 -91.41 40.85
CA ASP A 36 -38.28 -91.10 39.63
C ASP A 36 -38.34 -89.61 39.28
N LEU A 37 -39.52 -88.98 39.44
CA LEU A 37 -39.68 -87.54 39.21
C LEU A 37 -38.83 -86.71 40.18
N GLU A 38 -38.86 -87.04 41.47
CA GLU A 38 -38.03 -86.36 42.48
C GLU A 38 -36.53 -86.54 42.19
N GLU A 39 -36.10 -87.70 41.70
CA GLU A 39 -34.71 -87.93 41.25
C GLU A 39 -34.36 -87.20 39.95
N SER A 40 -35.35 -86.87 39.11
CA SER A 40 -35.17 -86.15 37.85
C SER A 40 -35.26 -84.61 37.99
N LYS A 41 -35.92 -84.11 39.04
CA LYS A 41 -35.82 -82.69 39.41
C LYS A 41 -34.35 -82.41 39.66
N ALA A 42 -33.89 -81.24 39.23
CA ALA A 42 -32.47 -80.90 39.24
C ALA A 42 -31.90 -80.80 40.67
N GLU A 43 -31.69 -81.96 41.30
CA GLU A 43 -30.86 -82.21 42.45
C GLU A 43 -29.84 -83.27 42.01
N GLY A 44 -28.55 -83.01 42.20
CA GLY A 44 -27.47 -83.92 41.79
C GLY A 44 -26.74 -83.52 40.50
N ALA A 45 -26.52 -84.48 39.58
CA ALA A 45 -25.48 -84.41 38.55
C ALA A 45 -25.58 -83.21 37.58
N ALA A 46 -26.77 -82.73 37.26
CA ALA A 46 -26.96 -81.56 36.40
C ALA A 46 -26.51 -80.26 37.08
N LEU A 47 -26.80 -80.11 38.38
CA LEU A 47 -26.32 -78.98 39.18
C LEU A 47 -24.81 -79.09 39.39
N ALA A 48 -24.29 -80.29 39.68
CA ALA A 48 -22.85 -80.52 39.80
C ALA A 48 -22.08 -80.22 38.50
N ALA A 49 -22.65 -80.58 37.34
CA ALA A 49 -22.08 -80.24 36.03
C ALA A 49 -22.09 -78.74 35.76
N HIS A 50 -23.14 -78.04 36.19
CA HIS A 50 -23.21 -76.58 36.10
C HIS A 50 -22.24 -75.90 37.07
N GLU A 51 -22.11 -76.37 38.32
CA GLU A 51 -21.14 -75.85 39.30
C GLU A 51 -19.68 -76.09 38.86
N ALA A 52 -19.42 -77.21 38.17
CA ALA A 52 -18.11 -77.51 37.58
C ALA A 52 -17.81 -76.76 36.26
N ASP A 53 -18.77 -76.00 35.70
CA ASP A 53 -18.62 -75.29 34.42
C ASP A 53 -17.80 -74.00 34.58
N GLY A 54 -16.48 -74.12 34.49
CA GLY A 54 -15.58 -72.97 34.52
C GLY A 54 -15.63 -72.04 33.29
N VAL A 55 -16.42 -72.35 32.25
CA VAL A 55 -16.52 -71.52 31.04
C VAL A 55 -17.61 -70.46 31.20
N LYS A 56 -18.73 -70.82 31.83
CA LYS A 56 -19.87 -69.92 31.99
C LYS A 56 -19.82 -69.10 33.30
N HIS A 57 -19.03 -69.54 34.27
CA HIS A 57 -18.85 -68.82 35.54
C HIS A 57 -17.68 -67.84 35.46
N VAL A 58 -17.80 -66.73 36.19
CA VAL A 58 -16.71 -65.76 36.36
C VAL A 58 -16.21 -65.86 37.78
N SER A 59 -14.92 -66.12 37.93
CA SER A 59 -14.24 -66.14 39.22
C SER A 59 -14.03 -64.73 39.78
N ALA A 60 -13.81 -64.64 41.09
CA ALA A 60 -13.43 -63.39 41.74
C ALA A 60 -12.11 -62.82 41.20
N ALA A 61 -11.17 -63.71 40.82
CA ALA A 61 -9.90 -63.33 40.22
C ALA A 61 -10.07 -62.69 38.84
N GLU A 62 -10.88 -63.27 37.96
CA GLU A 62 -11.17 -62.71 36.64
C GLU A 62 -11.85 -61.35 36.73
N ARG A 63 -12.82 -61.21 37.64
CA ARG A 63 -13.50 -59.92 37.87
C ARG A 63 -12.53 -58.85 38.34
N THR A 64 -11.61 -59.20 39.24
CA THR A 64 -10.56 -58.29 39.72
C THR A 64 -9.63 -57.88 38.57
N ALA A 65 -9.20 -58.84 37.73
CA ALA A 65 -8.34 -58.57 36.59
C ALA A 65 -9.03 -57.68 35.53
N TRP A 66 -10.31 -57.90 35.25
CA TRP A 66 -11.07 -57.06 34.32
C TRP A 66 -11.29 -55.65 34.86
N ASN A 67 -11.62 -55.51 36.15
CA ASN A 67 -11.77 -54.20 36.78
C ASN A 67 -10.43 -53.42 36.80
N ALA A 68 -9.30 -54.09 37.01
CA ALA A 68 -7.98 -53.47 36.92
C ALA A 68 -7.68 -52.96 35.50
N LYS A 69 -8.08 -53.68 34.44
CA LYS A 69 -7.92 -53.19 33.05
C LYS A 69 -8.73 -51.91 32.77
N ALA A 70 -9.77 -51.64 33.55
CA ALA A 70 -10.61 -50.45 33.44
C ALA A 70 -10.09 -49.24 34.25
N ASP A 71 -9.00 -49.39 35.02
CA ASP A 71 -8.50 -48.33 35.90
C ASP A 71 -7.97 -47.08 35.15
N GLY A 72 -7.79 -47.19 33.83
CA GLY A 72 -7.41 -46.07 32.97
C GLY A 72 -6.03 -45.48 33.28
N THR A 73 -5.24 -46.13 34.14
CA THR A 73 -3.92 -45.62 34.56
C THR A 73 -3.00 -45.50 33.36
N ALA A 74 -3.04 -46.48 32.45
CA ALA A 74 -2.26 -46.48 31.22
C ALA A 74 -2.67 -45.37 30.24
N THR A 75 -3.97 -45.08 30.09
CA THR A 75 -4.47 -44.00 29.22
C THR A 75 -4.21 -42.63 29.84
N GLY A 76 -4.38 -42.48 31.16
CA GLY A 76 -4.03 -41.27 31.89
C GLY A 76 -2.54 -40.95 31.80
N ALA A 77 -1.68 -41.96 31.96
CA ALA A 77 -0.25 -41.83 31.75
C ALA A 77 0.08 -41.43 30.31
N HIS A 78 -0.60 -42.03 29.31
CA HIS A 78 -0.41 -41.68 27.90
C HIS A 78 -0.79 -40.22 27.58
N ILE A 79 -1.90 -39.70 28.14
CA ILE A 79 -2.34 -38.31 27.94
C ILE A 79 -1.32 -37.30 28.50
N ALA A 80 -0.71 -37.60 29.64
CA ALA A 80 0.27 -36.72 30.28
C ALA A 80 1.70 -36.84 29.70
N ARG A 81 1.94 -37.79 28.78
CA ARG A 81 3.26 -38.00 28.17
C ARG A 81 3.58 -36.89 27.19
N THR A 82 4.72 -36.25 27.42
CA THR A 82 5.30 -35.23 26.52
C THR A 82 6.46 -35.77 25.70
N ASP A 83 6.88 -37.02 25.94
CA ASP A 83 7.82 -37.73 25.10
C ASP A 83 7.12 -38.24 23.84
N ASN A 84 7.86 -38.93 22.97
CA ASN A 84 7.32 -39.51 21.75
C ASN A 84 7.02 -41.01 21.94
N PRO A 85 5.88 -41.40 22.56
CA PRO A 85 5.53 -42.79 22.88
C PRO A 85 5.48 -43.72 21.68
N HIS A 86 5.15 -43.17 20.52
CA HIS A 86 4.95 -43.92 19.30
C HIS A 86 6.17 -43.90 18.38
N GLY A 87 7.24 -43.20 18.76
CA GLY A 87 8.44 -43.07 17.94
C GLY A 87 8.19 -42.37 16.59
N VAL A 88 7.16 -41.52 16.48
CA VAL A 88 6.88 -40.80 15.23
C VAL A 88 8.01 -39.82 14.92
N THR A 89 8.54 -39.89 13.71
CA THR A 89 9.62 -39.02 13.26
C THR A 89 9.10 -37.66 12.84
N ALA A 90 9.96 -36.63 12.88
CA ALA A 90 9.66 -35.32 12.33
C ALA A 90 9.19 -35.38 10.86
N ALA A 91 9.76 -36.31 10.07
CA ALA A 91 9.37 -36.51 8.69
C ALA A 91 7.93 -37.03 8.53
N GLN A 92 7.49 -37.95 9.41
CA GLN A 92 6.14 -38.52 9.36
C GLN A 92 5.05 -37.48 9.62
N VAL A 93 5.35 -36.44 10.40
CA VAL A 93 4.41 -35.34 10.68
C VAL A 93 4.61 -34.12 9.77
N GLY A 94 5.52 -34.20 8.79
CA GLY A 94 5.81 -33.10 7.87
C GLY A 94 6.51 -31.90 8.53
N ALA A 95 7.18 -32.11 9.67
CA ALA A 95 7.89 -31.05 10.36
C ALA A 95 9.09 -30.56 9.54
N VAL A 96 9.38 -29.26 9.66
CA VAL A 96 10.52 -28.64 8.98
C VAL A 96 11.82 -29.13 9.62
N PRO A 97 12.75 -29.72 8.85
CA PRO A 97 14.04 -30.15 9.40
C PRO A 97 14.86 -28.96 9.91
N THR A 98 15.46 -29.09 11.09
CA THR A 98 16.33 -28.05 11.69
C THR A 98 17.63 -27.81 10.93
N THR A 99 17.97 -28.70 9.99
CA THR A 99 19.07 -28.53 9.03
C THR A 99 18.74 -27.53 7.92
N ARG A 100 17.46 -27.20 7.70
CA ARG A 100 17.08 -26.09 6.81
C ARG A 100 17.45 -24.76 7.46
N LYS A 101 17.70 -23.76 6.60
CA LYS A 101 18.13 -22.43 7.00
C LYS A 101 17.22 -21.36 6.42
N VAL A 102 17.05 -20.26 7.15
CA VAL A 102 16.43 -19.02 6.65
C VAL A 102 17.55 -18.00 6.47
N ASN A 103 17.82 -17.65 5.22
CA ASN A 103 18.97 -16.82 4.83
C ASN A 103 20.29 -17.21 5.54
N GLY A 104 20.64 -18.50 5.47
CA GLY A 104 21.88 -19.03 6.07
C GLY A 104 21.85 -19.24 7.60
N LYS A 105 20.80 -18.80 8.30
CA LYS A 105 20.65 -18.94 9.76
C LYS A 105 19.89 -20.23 10.12
N ALA A 106 20.35 -20.91 11.17
CA ALA A 106 19.75 -22.15 11.64
C ALA A 106 18.39 -21.92 12.34
N LEU A 107 17.51 -22.92 12.29
CA LEU A 107 16.18 -22.89 12.92
C LEU A 107 16.18 -23.33 14.40
N SER A 108 17.35 -23.31 15.05
CA SER A 108 17.50 -23.73 16.45
C SER A 108 17.16 -22.65 17.48
N ALA A 109 16.89 -21.42 17.03
CA ALA A 109 16.52 -20.27 17.84
C ALA A 109 15.77 -19.23 16.97
N ASP A 110 15.36 -18.11 17.56
CA ASP A 110 14.78 -16.99 16.83
C ASP A 110 15.73 -16.48 15.73
N VAL A 111 15.17 -16.23 14.54
CA VAL A 111 15.93 -15.77 13.37
C VAL A 111 15.78 -14.25 13.23
N THR A 112 16.83 -13.51 13.59
CA THR A 112 16.93 -12.08 13.30
C THR A 112 17.46 -11.84 11.89
N LEU A 113 16.74 -11.06 11.08
CA LEU A 113 17.16 -10.65 9.72
C LEU A 113 17.44 -9.15 9.68
N ALA A 114 18.56 -8.78 9.06
CA ALA A 114 18.89 -7.41 8.68
C ALA A 114 18.44 -7.11 7.24
N ALA A 115 18.43 -5.84 6.85
CA ALA A 115 18.10 -5.45 5.47
C ALA A 115 18.97 -6.18 4.42
N ALA A 116 20.25 -6.34 4.72
CA ALA A 116 21.19 -7.08 3.87
C ALA A 116 20.81 -8.55 3.66
N ASP A 117 20.14 -9.17 4.64
CA ASP A 117 19.74 -10.58 4.55
C ASP A 117 18.66 -10.83 3.47
N VAL A 118 17.90 -9.80 3.11
CA VAL A 118 16.78 -9.91 2.17
C VAL A 118 16.96 -9.02 0.94
N GLY A 119 18.15 -8.42 0.77
CA GLY A 119 18.43 -7.47 -0.32
C GLY A 119 17.67 -6.14 -0.20
N ALA A 120 17.17 -5.81 1.00
CA ALA A 120 16.52 -4.53 1.25
C ALA A 120 17.56 -3.41 1.44
N ALA A 121 17.15 -2.18 1.14
CA ALA A 121 17.97 -1.01 1.41
C ALA A 121 18.18 -0.82 2.92
N ALA A 122 19.40 -0.45 3.32
CA ALA A 122 19.72 -0.20 4.73
C ALA A 122 18.86 0.92 5.32
N ALA A 123 18.62 0.94 6.63
CA ALA A 123 17.80 2.00 7.25
C ALA A 123 18.34 3.42 7.01
N SER A 124 19.67 3.56 6.85
CA SER A 124 20.34 4.83 6.53
C SER A 124 20.46 5.10 5.02
N HIS A 125 19.80 4.32 4.16
CA HIS A 125 19.82 4.61 2.73
C HIS A 125 19.16 5.97 2.47
N SER A 126 19.74 6.72 1.54
CA SER A 126 19.20 8.00 1.10
C SER A 126 19.20 8.03 -0.41
N HIS A 127 18.15 8.61 -0.99
CA HIS A 127 18.12 8.91 -2.41
C HIS A 127 18.84 10.23 -2.68
N GLY A 128 19.72 10.22 -3.68
CA GLY A 128 20.32 11.44 -4.19
C GLY A 128 19.34 12.18 -5.12
N ALA A 129 19.52 13.48 -5.30
CA ALA A 129 18.71 14.23 -6.28
C ALA A 129 18.85 13.67 -7.71
N GLY A 130 20.01 13.07 -8.03
CA GLY A 130 20.26 12.41 -9.31
C GLY A 130 19.44 11.15 -9.56
N ASP A 131 18.83 10.55 -8.53
CA ASP A 131 17.95 9.37 -8.67
C ASP A 131 16.60 9.76 -9.32
N ILE A 132 16.28 11.06 -9.35
CA ILE A 132 15.06 11.60 -9.96
C ILE A 132 15.29 11.81 -11.47
N ALA A 133 15.09 10.78 -12.26
CA ALA A 133 15.26 10.83 -13.72
C ALA A 133 13.99 11.29 -14.49
N SER A 134 12.81 11.23 -13.87
CA SER A 134 11.53 11.62 -14.48
C SER A 134 10.43 11.87 -13.43
N GLY A 135 9.28 12.37 -13.86
CA GLY A 135 8.11 12.63 -13.01
C GLY A 135 7.97 14.09 -12.55
N THR A 136 7.02 14.32 -11.65
CA THR A 136 6.74 15.65 -11.07
C THR A 136 7.16 15.65 -9.61
N LEU A 137 7.87 16.70 -9.19
CA LEU A 137 8.12 16.96 -7.78
C LEU A 137 6.92 17.68 -7.18
N ASP A 138 6.45 17.22 -6.02
CA ASP A 138 5.42 17.96 -5.27
C ASP A 138 5.96 19.33 -4.88
N ALA A 139 5.12 20.36 -4.95
CA ALA A 139 5.53 21.73 -4.69
C ALA A 139 6.19 21.90 -3.31
N ALA A 140 5.73 21.18 -2.28
CA ALA A 140 6.31 21.22 -0.94
C ALA A 140 7.73 20.65 -0.84
N ARG A 141 8.16 19.84 -1.83
CA ARG A 141 9.53 19.28 -1.92
C ARG A 141 10.48 20.18 -2.72
N ILE A 142 9.98 21.28 -3.28
CA ILE A 142 10.79 22.27 -4.00
C ILE A 142 11.04 23.44 -3.03
N PRO A 143 12.24 23.53 -2.41
CA PRO A 143 12.56 24.65 -1.51
C PRO A 143 12.73 25.95 -2.30
N ASP A 144 12.75 27.08 -1.57
CA ASP A 144 13.07 28.38 -2.13
C ASP A 144 14.44 28.35 -2.83
N LEU A 145 14.47 28.80 -4.08
CA LEU A 145 15.66 28.76 -4.90
C LEU A 145 16.18 30.17 -5.14
N ALA A 146 17.35 30.49 -4.58
CA ALA A 146 18.03 31.73 -4.88
C ALA A 146 18.40 31.77 -6.38
N ALA A 147 18.15 32.89 -7.06
CA ALA A 147 18.38 33.03 -8.49
C ALA A 147 19.84 32.75 -8.92
N SER A 148 20.81 32.93 -8.02
CA SER A 148 22.22 32.60 -8.26
C SER A 148 22.49 31.09 -8.44
N LYS A 149 21.56 30.21 -8.04
CA LYS A 149 21.61 28.78 -8.28
C LYS A 149 21.11 28.38 -9.67
N ILE A 150 20.46 29.31 -10.39
CA ILE A 150 20.05 29.14 -11.78
C ILE A 150 21.20 29.65 -12.66
N THR A 151 22.14 28.75 -13.00
CA THR A 151 23.36 29.12 -13.75
C THR A 151 23.19 29.10 -15.26
N SER A 152 22.06 28.60 -15.77
CA SER A 152 21.77 28.46 -17.21
C SER A 152 20.29 28.26 -17.49
N GLY A 153 19.88 28.42 -18.75
CA GLY A 153 18.52 28.21 -19.23
C GLY A 153 17.71 29.50 -19.39
N THR A 154 16.53 29.40 -20.00
CA THR A 154 15.63 30.53 -20.24
C THR A 154 14.30 30.25 -19.53
N LEU A 155 13.81 31.20 -18.73
CA LEU A 155 12.41 31.17 -18.31
C LEU A 155 11.53 31.49 -19.53
N PRO A 156 10.58 30.63 -19.93
CA PRO A 156 9.71 30.92 -21.05
C PRO A 156 8.78 32.09 -20.72
N VAL A 157 8.34 32.80 -21.75
CA VAL A 157 7.48 34.00 -21.63
C VAL A 157 6.20 33.72 -20.86
N ALA A 158 5.59 32.55 -21.09
CA ALA A 158 4.39 32.13 -20.40
C ALA A 158 4.55 32.03 -18.86
N ARG A 159 5.80 31.97 -18.36
CA ARG A 159 6.14 31.94 -16.94
C ARG A 159 6.85 33.23 -16.47
N GLY A 160 6.63 34.34 -17.19
CA GLY A 160 7.16 35.66 -16.84
C GLY A 160 8.63 35.90 -17.22
N GLY A 161 9.25 34.99 -17.97
CA GLY A 161 10.60 35.21 -18.49
C GLY A 161 10.62 36.10 -19.74
N THR A 162 11.81 36.53 -20.16
CA THR A 162 12.00 37.35 -21.36
C THR A 162 11.92 36.55 -22.66
N GLY A 163 12.05 35.22 -22.59
CA GLY A 163 12.18 34.37 -23.77
C GLY A 163 13.55 34.49 -24.46
N ALA A 164 14.50 35.23 -23.89
CA ALA A 164 15.85 35.42 -24.41
C ALA A 164 16.91 35.05 -23.37
N ALA A 165 18.01 34.41 -23.79
CA ALA A 165 19.13 34.05 -22.91
C ALA A 165 19.99 35.27 -22.52
N SER A 166 19.96 36.33 -23.34
CA SER A 166 20.69 37.58 -23.12
C SER A 166 19.95 38.75 -23.76
N LEU A 167 20.26 39.96 -23.32
CA LEU A 167 19.72 41.21 -23.88
C LEU A 167 20.88 42.08 -24.36
N THR A 168 20.73 42.67 -25.54
CA THR A 168 21.77 43.53 -26.11
C THR A 168 21.92 44.81 -25.29
N SER A 169 23.15 45.15 -24.92
CA SER A 169 23.45 46.44 -24.27
C SER A 169 23.08 47.62 -25.17
N GLY A 170 22.60 48.71 -24.58
CA GLY A 170 22.19 49.90 -25.35
C GLY A 170 20.83 49.76 -26.05
N ALA A 171 20.02 48.76 -25.68
CA ALA A 171 18.66 48.61 -26.17
C ALA A 171 17.63 48.67 -25.04
N ALA A 172 16.46 49.23 -25.34
CA ALA A 172 15.31 49.19 -24.47
C ALA A 172 14.55 47.88 -24.67
N LEU A 173 14.09 47.27 -23.58
CA LEU A 173 13.18 46.14 -23.62
C LEU A 173 11.76 46.66 -23.85
N ILE A 174 11.09 46.09 -24.84
CA ILE A 174 9.75 46.47 -25.25
C ILE A 174 8.85 45.24 -25.13
N GLY A 175 7.80 45.39 -24.33
CA GLY A 175 6.79 44.35 -24.18
C GLY A 175 6.15 43.99 -25.52
N ALA A 176 5.92 42.70 -25.74
CA ALA A 176 5.29 42.16 -26.95
C ALA A 176 3.97 41.43 -26.62
N GLY A 177 3.29 41.86 -25.55
CA GLY A 177 2.08 41.20 -25.04
C GLY A 177 2.38 39.78 -24.54
N THR A 178 1.80 38.78 -25.19
CA THR A 178 1.99 37.35 -24.87
C THR A 178 3.24 36.73 -25.51
N GLY A 179 3.94 37.47 -26.38
CA GLY A 179 5.18 37.05 -27.04
C GLY A 179 6.46 37.45 -26.27
N ALA A 180 7.62 36.97 -26.76
CA ALA A 180 8.93 37.30 -26.19
C ALA A 180 9.18 38.81 -26.18
N VAL A 181 9.84 39.31 -25.13
CA VAL A 181 10.18 40.74 -25.09
C VAL A 181 11.10 41.05 -26.27
N THR A 182 10.79 42.14 -26.96
CA THR A 182 11.62 42.60 -28.08
C THR A 182 12.57 43.67 -27.57
N THR A 183 13.70 43.86 -28.26
CA THR A 183 14.60 44.96 -27.96
C THR A 183 14.57 45.97 -29.08
N ARG A 184 14.47 47.25 -28.74
CA ARG A 184 14.69 48.36 -29.68
C ARG A 184 15.97 49.07 -29.30
N ALA A 185 16.85 49.28 -30.27
CA ALA A 185 18.06 50.05 -30.03
C ALA A 185 17.71 51.45 -29.48
N ILE A 186 18.49 51.94 -28.52
CA ILE A 186 18.42 53.32 -28.07
C ILE A 186 19.49 54.09 -28.85
N LYS A 187 19.07 55.08 -29.64
CA LYS A 187 19.97 55.96 -30.38
C LYS A 187 20.22 57.23 -29.58
N ASP A 188 21.49 57.47 -29.25
CA ASP A 188 21.97 58.74 -28.71
C ASP A 188 22.77 59.48 -29.78
N ASN A 189 22.11 60.40 -30.46
CA ASN A 189 22.75 61.26 -31.45
C ASN A 189 23.34 62.48 -30.76
N THR A 190 24.65 62.63 -30.86
CA THR A 190 25.41 63.74 -30.29
C THR A 190 25.69 64.86 -31.29
N SER A 191 25.17 64.76 -32.52
CA SER A 191 25.34 65.76 -33.58
C SER A 191 24.04 66.48 -33.92
N ALA A 192 24.12 67.82 -34.03
CA ALA A 192 23.02 68.68 -34.48
C ALA A 192 22.62 68.43 -35.96
N SER A 193 23.53 67.88 -36.77
CA SER A 193 23.30 67.65 -38.21
C SER A 193 22.86 66.22 -38.56
N ALA A 194 22.82 65.31 -37.58
CA ALA A 194 22.46 63.93 -37.86
C ALA A 194 20.94 63.76 -37.91
N ALA A 195 20.46 63.24 -39.03
CA ALA A 195 19.04 63.14 -39.32
C ALA A 195 18.30 62.22 -38.34
N LEU A 196 17.16 62.68 -37.83
CA LEU A 196 16.15 61.79 -37.26
C LEU A 196 15.43 61.11 -38.41
N THR A 197 16.00 60.02 -38.91
CA THR A 197 15.30 59.16 -39.87
C THR A 197 14.11 58.52 -39.17
N ALA A 198 13.03 58.22 -39.92
CA ALA A 198 11.97 57.33 -39.43
C ALA A 198 12.61 55.99 -39.06
N SER A 199 12.94 55.83 -37.78
CA SER A 199 13.75 54.75 -37.24
C SER A 199 12.89 53.89 -36.34
N SER A 200 13.04 52.56 -36.41
CA SER A 200 12.40 51.63 -35.48
C SER A 200 13.00 51.63 -34.05
N ALA A 201 13.91 52.58 -33.80
CA ALA A 201 14.71 52.73 -32.59
C ALA A 201 14.09 53.79 -31.67
N LEU A 202 14.33 53.68 -30.36
CA LEU A 202 14.02 54.75 -29.42
C LEU A 202 15.12 55.81 -29.49
N VAL A 203 14.75 57.08 -29.32
CA VAL A 203 15.69 58.21 -29.34
C VAL A 203 15.82 58.81 -27.94
N THR A 204 17.04 59.23 -27.56
CA THR A 204 17.29 59.89 -26.27
C THR A 204 16.77 61.33 -26.24
N MET A 205 16.55 61.89 -25.05
CA MET A 205 16.29 63.33 -24.88
C MET A 205 17.44 64.20 -25.40
N ASN A 206 18.68 63.72 -25.33
CA ASN A 206 19.84 64.42 -25.88
C ASN A 206 19.78 64.49 -27.42
N THR A 207 19.37 63.39 -28.08
CA THR A 207 19.07 63.40 -29.52
C THR A 207 17.99 64.43 -29.84
N LEU A 208 16.91 64.46 -29.06
CA LEU A 208 15.82 65.42 -29.26
C LEU A 208 16.28 66.87 -29.01
N ARG A 209 17.15 67.11 -28.02
CA ARG A 209 17.78 68.43 -27.79
C ARG A 209 18.56 68.89 -29.00
N TYR A 210 19.40 68.04 -29.59
CA TYR A 210 20.15 68.41 -30.79
C TYR A 210 19.26 68.62 -32.01
N ALA A 211 18.13 67.90 -32.09
CA ALA A 211 17.16 68.03 -33.18
C ALA A 211 16.25 69.26 -33.07
N LEU A 212 15.85 69.65 -31.85
CA LEU A 212 14.93 70.76 -31.61
C LEU A 212 15.63 72.08 -31.28
N ASN A 213 16.78 72.02 -30.58
CA ASN A 213 17.50 73.20 -30.14
C ASN A 213 18.70 73.45 -31.04
N ARG A 214 18.62 74.49 -31.88
CA ARG A 214 19.77 74.99 -32.62
C ARG A 214 20.73 75.67 -31.65
N THR A 215 21.64 74.88 -31.08
CA THR A 215 22.62 75.31 -30.07
C THR A 215 23.61 76.37 -30.55
N THR A 216 23.62 76.72 -31.84
CA THR A 216 24.53 77.72 -32.44
C THR A 216 23.85 79.03 -32.91
N GLY A 217 22.55 79.23 -32.65
CA GLY A 217 21.83 80.51 -32.85
C GLY A 217 21.51 80.90 -34.31
N PRO A 218 20.72 81.99 -34.52
CA PRO A 218 20.59 82.85 -35.72
C PRO A 218 21.04 82.34 -37.08
N GLY A 219 22.35 82.36 -37.23
CA GLY A 219 23.02 82.58 -38.50
C GLY A 219 23.64 81.34 -39.14
N ALA A 220 23.65 80.19 -38.47
CA ALA A 220 24.03 78.94 -39.13
C ALA A 220 22.80 78.31 -39.77
N ALA A 221 22.61 78.53 -41.08
CA ALA A 221 21.62 77.80 -41.85
C ALA A 221 22.05 76.34 -41.90
N ASP A 222 21.29 75.44 -41.26
CA ASP A 222 21.44 74.02 -41.54
C ASP A 222 20.77 73.75 -42.89
N THR A 223 21.61 73.53 -43.90
CA THR A 223 21.21 73.34 -45.30
C THR A 223 20.51 72.01 -45.54
N ASN A 224 20.36 71.15 -44.53
CA ASN A 224 19.72 69.84 -44.67
C ASN A 224 18.19 69.84 -44.45
N TYR A 225 17.58 70.97 -44.07
CA TYR A 225 16.13 71.05 -43.84
C TYR A 225 15.41 71.69 -45.04
N THR A 226 14.83 70.87 -45.92
CA THR A 226 14.27 71.32 -47.21
C THR A 226 12.76 71.59 -47.24
N THR A 227 11.98 71.25 -46.21
CA THR A 227 10.52 71.41 -46.29
C THR A 227 9.86 71.68 -44.93
N ALA A 228 9.38 72.92 -44.74
CA ALA A 228 8.36 73.36 -43.77
C ALA A 228 8.38 72.75 -42.34
N MET A 229 9.38 73.08 -41.52
CA MET A 229 9.30 72.95 -40.05
C MET A 229 9.86 74.20 -39.36
N MET A 230 9.39 74.46 -38.12
CA MET A 230 9.62 75.65 -37.27
C MET A 230 10.95 76.35 -37.58
N ARG A 231 10.90 77.45 -38.34
CA ARG A 231 12.06 78.36 -38.41
C ARG A 231 12.23 78.92 -37.01
N ALA A 232 13.44 78.84 -36.44
CA ALA A 232 13.75 79.47 -35.16
C ALA A 232 13.63 80.99 -35.32
N ILE A 233 12.45 81.53 -35.05
CA ILE A 233 12.18 82.96 -35.03
C ILE A 233 12.44 83.44 -33.61
N GLN A 234 13.37 84.38 -33.43
CA GLN A 234 13.62 85.01 -32.12
C GLN A 234 13.17 86.47 -32.12
N ALA A 235 12.65 86.95 -30.99
CA ALA A 235 12.41 88.37 -30.80
C ALA A 235 13.70 89.06 -30.34
N SER A 236 14.05 90.19 -30.95
CA SER A 236 15.16 91.05 -30.55
C SER A 236 14.62 92.34 -29.95
N THR A 237 15.24 92.73 -28.84
CA THR A 237 15.06 94.02 -28.17
C THR A 237 16.19 94.99 -28.51
N THR A 238 16.98 94.71 -29.56
CA THR A 238 18.04 95.61 -30.00
C THR A 238 17.40 96.79 -30.71
N ASP A 239 17.71 98.02 -30.28
CA ASP A 239 17.24 99.24 -30.94
C ASP A 239 17.79 99.30 -32.36
N LEU A 240 16.88 99.34 -33.34
CA LEU A 240 17.22 99.48 -34.74
C LEU A 240 16.84 100.89 -35.21
N THR A 241 17.77 101.54 -35.90
CA THR A 241 17.48 102.77 -36.64
C THR A 241 16.91 102.42 -38.01
N ALA A 242 15.71 102.92 -38.29
CA ALA A 242 15.03 102.72 -39.56
C ALA A 242 15.92 103.14 -40.75
N GLY A 243 16.04 102.27 -41.75
CA GLY A 243 16.77 102.54 -42.99
C GLY A 243 18.30 102.41 -42.91
N SER A 244 18.89 102.16 -41.73
CA SER A 244 20.36 102.02 -41.60
C SER A 244 20.83 100.77 -40.85
N SER A 245 20.02 100.21 -39.95
CA SER A 245 20.40 99.00 -39.21
C SER A 245 20.24 97.73 -40.06
N SER A 246 21.23 96.85 -40.04
CA SER A 246 21.18 95.56 -40.74
C SER A 246 20.24 94.58 -40.03
N LEU A 247 19.33 93.95 -40.78
CA LEU A 247 18.43 92.92 -40.26
C LEU A 247 19.08 91.54 -40.31
N THR A 248 18.95 90.78 -39.22
CA THR A 248 19.35 89.37 -39.19
C THR A 248 18.18 88.47 -39.60
N SER A 249 18.40 87.58 -40.58
CA SER A 249 17.39 86.60 -41.02
C SER A 249 16.94 85.71 -39.86
N GLY A 250 15.63 85.52 -39.70
CA GLY A 250 15.04 84.74 -38.61
C GLY A 250 14.89 85.49 -37.28
N VAL A 251 15.07 86.82 -37.27
CA VAL A 251 14.84 87.67 -36.08
C VAL A 251 13.67 88.62 -36.32
N ILE A 252 12.70 88.63 -35.41
CA ILE A 252 11.67 89.67 -35.31
C ILE A 252 12.21 90.77 -34.39
N TYR A 253 12.20 92.01 -34.84
CA TYR A 253 12.58 93.15 -34.01
C TYR A 253 11.31 93.86 -33.53
N LEU A 254 11.23 94.09 -32.23
CA LEU A 254 10.15 94.87 -31.63
C LEU A 254 10.63 96.32 -31.54
N VAL A 255 10.01 97.21 -32.33
CA VAL A 255 10.25 98.66 -32.23
C VAL A 255 9.24 99.20 -31.23
N TYR A 256 9.73 99.75 -30.13
CA TYR A 256 8.91 100.48 -29.16
C TYR A 256 9.06 101.98 -29.44
N GLU A 257 7.94 102.71 -29.43
CA GLU A 257 7.93 104.19 -29.51
C GLU A 257 8.46 104.83 -28.22
#